data_AF-A0A9E4E5R9-F1
#
_entry.id   AF-A0A9E4E5R9-F1
#
_cell.length_a   1.000
_cell.length_b   1.000
_cell.length_c   1.000
_cell.angle_alpha   90.00
_cell.angle_beta   90.00
_cell.angle_gamma   90.00
#
_symmetry.space_group_name_H-M   'P 1'
#
loop_
_entity.id
_entity.type
_entity.pdbx_description
1 polymer ?
#
loop_
_entity_poly.entity_id
_entity_poly.type
_entity_poly.pdbx_seq_one_letter_code
_entity_poly.pdbx_strand_id
1 'polypeptide(L)'
;MSKRWFLLLLVHLYCGVFSIACAAPDSDSDKTELRDTTNLSASTARQANAAFDAKRAFAALEKQCEFGPRPPGSAAHRETQNYLFTELQKYANSTELQPHVY
;
A
#
# COMPACT_ATOMS: atom_id res chain seq x y z
N MET A 1 38.83 -22.08 32.75
CA MET A 1 37.92 -22.29 31.59
C MET A 1 36.45 -22.21 32.02
N SER A 2 35.97 -21.05 32.50
CA SER A 2 34.63 -20.92 33.08
C SER A 2 33.81 -19.71 32.60
N LYS A 3 34.39 -18.80 31.80
CA LYS A 3 33.71 -17.56 31.37
C LYS A 3 32.89 -17.68 30.09
N ARG A 4 33.08 -18.75 29.29
CA ARG A 4 32.33 -18.96 28.04
C ARG A 4 30.94 -19.57 28.27
N TRP A 5 30.75 -20.28 29.39
CA TRP A 5 29.46 -20.88 29.72
C TRP A 5 28.46 -19.86 30.30
N PHE A 6 28.97 -18.85 31.00
CA PHE A 6 28.17 -17.75 31.57
C PHE A 6 27.55 -16.85 30.48
N LEU A 7 28.27 -16.64 29.37
CA LEU A 7 27.78 -15.87 28.22
C LEU A 7 26.69 -16.62 27.42
N LEU A 8 26.73 -17.95 27.38
CA LEU A 8 25.70 -18.75 26.69
C LEU A 8 24.39 -18.84 27.49
N LEU A 9 24.47 -18.85 28.83
CA LEU A 9 23.30 -18.77 29.69
C LEU A 9 22.60 -17.39 29.61
N LEU A 10 23.36 -16.31 29.43
CA LEU A 10 22.82 -14.96 29.33
C LEU A 10 22.09 -14.70 28.00
N VAL A 11 22.52 -15.36 26.91
CA VAL A 11 21.84 -15.32 25.60
C VAL A 11 20.55 -16.16 25.60
N HIS A 12 20.53 -17.32 26.26
CA HIS A 12 19.30 -18.11 26.38
C HIS A 12 18.26 -17.49 27.33
N LEU A 13 18.71 -16.73 28.35
CA LEU A 13 17.81 -15.95 29.19
C LEU A 13 17.18 -14.77 28.42
N TYR A 14 17.90 -14.19 27.45
CA TYR A 14 17.38 -13.10 26.60
C TYR A 14 16.48 -13.56 25.44
N CYS A 15 16.65 -14.78 24.92
CA CYS A 15 15.78 -15.34 23.86
C CYS A 15 14.53 -16.06 24.39
N GLY A 16 14.49 -16.41 25.68
CA GLY A 16 13.41 -17.24 26.26
C GLY A 16 12.21 -16.48 26.82
N VAL A 17 12.22 -15.15 26.81
CA VAL A 17 11.14 -14.32 27.40
C VAL A 17 10.64 -13.30 26.38
N PHE A 18 10.13 -13.80 25.26
CA PHE A 18 9.18 -13.08 24.42
C PHE A 18 8.07 -14.07 24.00
N SER A 19 7.38 -14.59 25.02
CA SER A 19 6.03 -15.14 24.90
C SER A 19 5.02 -14.01 24.68
N ILE A 20 3.80 -14.41 24.29
CA ILE A 20 2.58 -13.62 24.01
C ILE A 20 2.38 -13.51 22.49
N ALA A 21 2.00 -14.59 21.80
CA ALA A 21 0.67 -15.20 21.82
C ALA A 21 -0.44 -14.15 21.64
N CYS A 22 -0.68 -13.74 20.39
CA CYS A 22 -1.99 -13.21 20.01
C CYS A 22 -2.95 -14.40 19.96
N ALA A 23 -3.77 -14.58 20.99
CA ALA A 23 -4.99 -15.36 20.84
C ALA A 23 -5.86 -14.61 19.81
N ALA A 24 -6.19 -15.26 18.70
CA ALA A 24 -7.19 -14.76 17.78
C ALA A 24 -8.53 -14.69 18.52
N PRO A 25 -9.25 -13.55 18.52
CA PRO A 25 -10.62 -13.54 19.00
C PRO A 25 -11.47 -14.40 18.06
N ASP A 26 -12.23 -15.32 18.66
CA ASP A 26 -13.22 -16.15 17.97
C ASP A 26 -14.15 -15.26 17.16
N SER A 27 -14.25 -15.54 15.86
CA SER A 27 -15.22 -14.96 14.96
C SER A 27 -16.60 -15.51 15.32
N ASP A 28 -17.25 -14.90 16.30
CA ASP A 28 -18.67 -15.13 16.54
C ASP A 28 -19.45 -14.48 15.38
N SER A 29 -20.07 -15.33 14.58
CA SER A 29 -20.92 -14.94 13.46
C SER A 29 -22.24 -14.42 13.99
N ASP A 30 -22.25 -13.19 14.50
CA ASP A 30 -23.51 -12.52 14.82
C ASP A 30 -24.14 -11.97 13.53
N LYS A 31 -25.14 -12.71 13.04
CA LYS A 31 -26.07 -12.22 12.01
C LYS A 31 -27.01 -11.22 12.66
N THR A 32 -26.56 -9.98 12.82
CA THR A 32 -27.47 -8.86 13.06
C THR A 32 -28.02 -8.38 11.70
N GLU A 33 -29.23 -8.85 11.41
CA GLU A 33 -30.09 -8.35 10.34
C GLU A 33 -30.78 -7.04 10.76
N LEU A 34 -30.99 -6.17 9.78
CA LEU A 34 -31.96 -5.07 9.72
C LEU A 34 -31.55 -3.69 10.27
N ARG A 35 -31.31 -2.77 9.32
CA ARG A 35 -32.24 -1.65 9.07
C ARG A 35 -31.92 -0.91 7.76
N ASP A 36 -32.78 -1.15 6.78
CA ASP A 36 -33.07 -0.24 5.69
C ASP A 36 -33.66 1.06 6.29
N THR A 37 -32.99 2.20 6.07
CA THR A 37 -33.60 3.45 5.64
C THR A 37 -32.53 4.54 5.59
N THR A 38 -32.18 4.99 4.40
CA THR A 38 -32.44 6.38 3.96
C THR A 38 -31.68 6.64 2.66
N ASN A 39 -32.43 6.67 1.57
CA ASN A 39 -32.10 7.46 0.39
C ASN A 39 -31.91 8.92 0.82
N LEU A 40 -30.67 9.34 1.05
CA LEU A 40 -30.27 10.74 0.92
C LEU A 40 -29.38 10.83 -0.32
N SER A 41 -30.07 11.12 -1.42
CA SER A 41 -29.50 11.62 -2.66
C SER A 41 -28.67 12.87 -2.36
N ALA A 42 -27.36 12.75 -2.40
CA ALA A 42 -26.44 13.86 -2.60
C ALA A 42 -26.09 13.90 -4.09
N SER A 43 -26.82 14.73 -4.83
CA SER A 43 -26.63 14.93 -6.26
C SER A 43 -25.30 15.62 -6.58
N THR A 44 -24.63 15.10 -7.61
CA THR A 44 -23.70 15.78 -8.55
C THR A 44 -22.19 15.71 -8.30
N ALA A 45 -21.68 14.56 -7.89
CA ALA A 45 -20.52 14.01 -8.57
C ALA A 45 -21.02 12.85 -9.43
N ARG A 46 -20.54 12.64 -10.66
CA ARG A 46 -20.77 11.36 -11.34
C ARG A 46 -20.36 10.30 -10.35
N GLN A 47 -21.32 9.57 -9.80
CA GLN A 47 -21.03 8.37 -9.05
C GLN A 47 -20.58 7.35 -10.11
N ALA A 48 -19.35 7.52 -10.56
CA ALA A 48 -18.63 6.52 -11.29
C ALA A 48 -18.43 5.42 -10.25
N ASN A 49 -19.44 4.54 -10.15
CA ASN A 49 -19.34 3.27 -9.46
C ASN A 49 -18.44 2.34 -10.31
N ALA A 50 -17.28 2.86 -10.70
CA ALA A 50 -16.25 2.13 -11.39
C ALA A 50 -15.62 1.24 -10.33
N ALA A 51 -15.87 -0.06 -10.43
CA ALA A 51 -15.19 -1.02 -9.60
C ALA A 51 -13.68 -0.88 -9.78
N PHE A 52 -12.94 -0.94 -8.67
CA PHE A 52 -11.49 -0.97 -8.71
C PHE A 52 -10.99 -2.24 -9.43
N ASP A 53 -10.10 -2.07 -10.39
CA ASP A 53 -9.47 -3.17 -11.10
C ASP A 53 -8.06 -3.40 -10.55
N ALA A 54 -7.93 -4.39 -9.66
CA ALA A 54 -6.66 -4.74 -9.03
C ALA A 54 -5.59 -5.22 -10.02
N LYS A 55 -5.99 -5.88 -11.12
CA LYS A 55 -5.05 -6.38 -12.12
C LYS A 55 -4.44 -5.22 -12.89
N ARG A 56 -5.27 -4.26 -13.32
CA ARG A 56 -4.79 -3.04 -13.99
C ARG A 56 -3.90 -2.21 -13.08
N ALA A 57 -4.26 -2.07 -11.80
CA ALA A 57 -3.45 -1.33 -10.83
C ALA A 57 -2.07 -1.98 -10.64
N PHE A 58 -2.03 -3.32 -10.52
CA PHE A 58 -0.77 -4.05 -10.37
C PHE A 58 0.11 -3.97 -11.63
N ALA A 59 -0.48 -4.09 -12.82
CA ALA A 59 0.27 -3.92 -14.07
C ALA A 59 0.90 -2.51 -14.20
N ALA A 60 0.20 -1.46 -13.75
CA ALA A 60 0.75 -0.11 -13.71
C ALA A 60 1.91 0.04 -12.69
N LEU A 61 1.87 -0.70 -11.58
CA LEU A 61 2.98 -0.77 -10.62
C LEU A 61 4.19 -1.48 -11.22
N GLU A 62 3.99 -2.65 -11.83
CA GLU A 62 5.05 -3.40 -12.50
C GLU A 62 5.74 -2.54 -13.56
N LYS A 63 4.95 -1.81 -14.37
CA LYS A 63 5.51 -0.93 -15.39
C LYS A 63 6.42 0.14 -14.80
N GLN A 64 6.07 0.72 -13.66
CA GLN A 64 6.92 1.71 -12.98
C GLN A 64 8.22 1.07 -12.46
N CYS A 65 8.14 -0.17 -11.96
CA CYS A 65 9.30 -0.91 -11.48
C CYS A 65 10.27 -1.31 -12.61
N GLU A 66 9.78 -1.56 -13.83
CA GLU A 66 10.62 -1.85 -15.01
C GLU A 66 11.61 -0.72 -15.35
N PHE A 67 11.28 0.55 -15.06
CA PHE A 67 12.21 1.67 -15.26
C PHE A 67 13.42 1.63 -14.31
N GLY A 68 13.35 0.85 -13.23
CA GLY A 68 14.38 0.75 -12.19
C GLY A 68 14.21 1.76 -11.04
N PRO A 69 15.21 1.88 -10.14
CA PRO A 69 15.16 2.82 -9.02
C PRO A 69 15.01 4.27 -9.48
N ARG A 70 14.16 5.05 -8.80
CA ARG A 70 13.77 6.41 -9.20
C ARG A 70 14.29 7.50 -8.24
N PRO A 71 15.60 7.60 -7.95
CA PRO A 71 16.08 8.74 -7.20
C PRO A 71 15.86 10.03 -8.02
N PRO A 72 15.57 11.16 -7.36
CA PRO A 72 15.41 12.46 -8.02
C PRO A 72 16.54 12.76 -9.02
N GLY A 73 16.19 13.25 -10.22
CA GLY A 73 17.14 13.57 -11.28
C GLY A 73 17.69 12.39 -12.10
N SER A 74 17.38 11.14 -11.74
CA SER A 74 17.83 9.97 -12.52
C SER A 74 17.12 9.82 -13.88
N ALA A 75 17.63 8.94 -14.74
CA ALA A 75 16.96 8.58 -16.00
C ALA A 75 15.61 7.91 -15.74
N ALA A 76 15.59 6.89 -14.89
CA ALA A 76 14.37 6.19 -14.48
C ALA A 76 13.30 7.13 -13.88
N HIS A 77 13.73 8.15 -13.14
CA HIS A 77 12.82 9.18 -12.62
C HIS A 77 12.12 9.95 -13.75
N ARG A 78 12.88 10.42 -14.75
CA ARG A 78 12.33 11.11 -15.93
C ARG A 78 11.44 10.21 -16.79
N GLU A 79 11.84 8.96 -16.99
CA GLU A 79 11.04 7.97 -17.73
C GLU A 79 9.70 7.70 -17.04
N THR A 80 9.72 7.55 -15.71
CA THR A 80 8.50 7.38 -14.91
C THR A 80 7.60 8.61 -15.00
N GLN A 81 8.15 9.82 -14.93
CA GLN A 81 7.39 11.05 -15.11
C GLN A 81 6.68 11.08 -16.47
N ASN A 82 7.41 10.76 -17.55
CA ASN A 82 6.84 10.73 -18.90
C ASN A 82 5.73 9.68 -19.03
N TYR A 83 5.94 8.49 -18.45
CA TYR A 83 4.93 7.43 -18.41
C TYR A 83 3.66 7.90 -17.70
N LEU A 84 3.78 8.41 -16.47
CA LEU A 84 2.63 8.85 -15.67
C LEU A 84 1.89 10.01 -16.34
N PHE A 85 2.61 10.99 -16.88
CA PHE A 85 2.01 12.13 -17.58
C PHE A 85 1.19 11.66 -18.80
N THR A 86 1.73 10.72 -19.57
CA THR A 86 1.04 10.14 -20.73
C THR A 86 -0.16 9.28 -20.31
N GLU A 87 -0.03 8.50 -19.24
CA GLU A 87 -1.09 7.62 -18.75
C GLU A 87 -2.27 8.43 -18.21
N LEU A 88 -2.02 9.46 -17.40
CA LEU A 88 -3.05 10.29 -16.78
C LEU A 88 -3.85 11.10 -17.81
N GLN A 89 -3.21 11.54 -18.90
CA GLN A 89 -3.90 12.22 -20.01
C GLN A 89 -5.02 11.37 -20.64
N LYS A 90 -4.97 10.04 -20.55
CA LYS A 90 -6.02 9.17 -21.10
C LYS A 90 -7.34 9.28 -20.32
N TYR A 91 -7.28 9.74 -19.08
CA TYR A 91 -8.40 9.67 -18.13
C TYR A 91 -8.83 11.03 -17.60
N ALA A 92 -7.90 11.99 -17.51
CA ALA A 92 -8.16 13.34 -17.01
C ALA A 92 -8.56 14.30 -18.14
N ASN A 93 -9.38 15.30 -17.80
CA ASN A 93 -9.71 16.38 -18.73
C ASN A 93 -8.52 17.32 -19.00
N SER A 94 -7.64 17.48 -18.01
CA SER A 94 -6.40 18.24 -18.10
C SER A 94 -5.33 17.57 -17.23
N THR A 95 -4.09 17.59 -17.71
CA THR A 95 -2.92 17.09 -17.00
C THR A 95 -1.77 18.06 -17.25
N GLU A 96 -1.07 18.46 -16.19
CA GLU A 96 0.04 19.41 -16.26
C GLU A 96 1.24 18.88 -15.48
N LEU A 97 2.45 19.24 -15.93
CA LEU A 97 3.68 18.99 -15.18
C LEU A 97 4.02 20.21 -14.34
N GLN A 98 4.21 20.02 -13.04
CA GLN A 98 4.75 21.07 -12.18
C GLN A 98 6.29 21.09 -12.30
N PRO A 99 6.89 22.21 -12.74
CA PRO A 99 8.35 22.32 -12.84
C PRO A 99 9.01 22.19 -11.46
N HIS A 100 10.19 21.57 -11.43
CA HIS A 100 11.04 21.45 -10.24
C HIS A 100 12.51 21.46 -10.64
N VAL A 101 13.39 21.77 -9.69
CA VAL A 101 14.85 21.73 -9.84
C VAL A 101 15.40 20.76 -8.79
N TYR A 102 16.41 19.98 -9.17
CA TYR A 102 17.08 18.99 -8.32
C TYR A 102 18.45 19.47 -7.87
#